data_AF-A0A972KRR8-F1
#
_entry.id   AF-A0A972KRR8-F1
#
_cell.length_a   1.000
_cell.length_b   1.000
_cell.length_c   1.000
_cell.angle_alpha   90.00
_cell.angle_beta   90.00
_cell.angle_gamma   90.00
#
_symmetry.space_group_name_H-M   'P 1'
#
loop_
_entity.id
_entity.type
_entity.pdbx_description
1 polymer ?
#
loop_
_entity_poly.entity_id
_entity_poly.type
_entity_poly.pdbx_seq_one_letter_code
_entity_poly.pdbx_strand_id
1 'polypeptide(L)'
;MFNHYLTLYHQAQYLHSILRGSIITDIYTQDPDELIFIFQQNDKRLFLESSCHPRLFHLFLRPEHRRARKNVLDVFPMLIGKQ
;
A
#
# COMPACT_ATOMS: atom_id res chain seq x y z
N MET A 1 -5.22 -15.39 -3.83
CA MET A 1 -5.12 -16.04 -2.49
C MET A 1 -5.76 -15.23 -1.36
N PHE A 2 -6.40 -14.08 -1.63
CA PHE A 2 -7.07 -13.22 -0.64
C PHE A 2 -8.56 -13.51 -0.45
N ASN A 3 -9.10 -14.47 -1.19
CA ASN A 3 -10.53 -14.80 -1.13
C ASN A 3 -10.90 -15.63 0.11
N HIS A 4 -9.91 -16.01 0.93
CA HIS A 4 -10.13 -16.74 2.16
C HIS A 4 -10.11 -15.78 3.35
N TYR A 5 -11.26 -15.63 4.01
CA TYR A 5 -11.47 -14.69 5.11
C TYR A 5 -10.38 -14.74 6.18
N LEU A 6 -9.96 -15.94 6.61
CA LEU A 6 -8.93 -16.08 7.64
C LEU A 6 -7.57 -15.52 7.21
N THR A 7 -7.20 -15.67 5.93
CA THR A 7 -5.94 -15.13 5.41
C THR A 7 -5.97 -13.62 5.41
N LEU A 8 -7.07 -13.03 4.94
CA LEU A 8 -7.26 -11.58 4.97
C LEU A 8 -7.27 -11.04 6.41
N TYR A 9 -7.93 -11.74 7.34
CA TYR A 9 -7.97 -11.36 8.75
C TYR A 9 -6.56 -11.32 9.36
N HIS A 10 -5.77 -12.38 9.18
CA HIS A 10 -4.40 -12.42 9.67
C HIS A 10 -3.50 -11.37 9.00
N GLN A 11 -3.65 -11.14 7.69
CA GLN A 11 -2.93 -10.09 6.98
C GLN A 11 -3.30 -8.70 7.49
N ALA A 12 -4.58 -8.43 7.75
CA ALA A 12 -5.03 -7.16 8.31
C ALA A 12 -4.46 -6.93 9.71
N GLN A 13 -4.45 -7.95 10.58
CA GLN A 13 -3.82 -7.86 11.90
C GLN A 13 -2.31 -7.60 11.81
N TYR A 14 -1.63 -8.29 10.90
CA TYR A 14 -0.20 -8.09 10.65
C TYR A 14 0.11 -6.69 10.09
N LEU A 15 -0.66 -6.21 9.13
CA LEU A 15 -0.49 -4.86 8.60
C LEU A 15 -0.79 -3.80 9.65
N HIS A 16 -1.81 -4.02 10.48
CA HIS A 16 -2.10 -3.11 11.59
C HIS A 16 -0.94 -3.04 12.59
N SER A 17 -0.31 -4.16 12.94
CA SER A 17 0.81 -4.14 13.90
C SER A 17 2.04 -3.41 13.37
N ILE A 18 2.22 -3.36 12.05
CA ILE A 18 3.37 -2.69 11.41
C ILE A 18 3.08 -1.22 11.11
N LEU A 19 1.93 -0.96 10.48
CA LEU A 19 1.62 0.35 9.90
C LEU A 19 0.99 1.32 10.92
N ARG A 20 0.51 0.84 12.07
CA ARG A 20 -0.10 1.70 13.09
C ARG A 20 0.85 2.83 13.51
N GLY A 21 0.34 4.06 13.49
CA GLY A 21 1.08 5.28 13.84
C GLY A 21 2.04 5.76 12.74
N SER A 22 2.07 5.09 11.58
CA SER A 22 2.81 5.58 10.41
C SER A 22 2.03 6.70 9.74
N ILE A 23 2.75 7.65 9.17
CA ILE A 23 2.16 8.75 8.39
C ILE A 23 2.08 8.32 6.94
N ILE A 24 0.93 8.48 6.30
CA ILE A 24 0.80 8.32 4.85
C ILE A 24 1.48 9.51 4.18
N THR A 25 2.56 9.29 3.42
CA THR A 25 3.26 10.37 2.71
C THR A 25 2.82 10.49 1.26
N ASP A 26 2.47 9.38 0.64
CA ASP A 26 2.05 9.34 -0.76
C ASP A 26 1.06 8.20 -0.97
N ILE A 27 0.12 8.42 -1.88
CA ILE A 27 -0.70 7.36 -2.45
C ILE A 27 -0.79 7.63 -3.94
N TYR A 28 -0.42 6.64 -4.75
CA TYR A 28 -0.46 6.80 -6.20
C TYR A 28 -0.69 5.47 -6.91
N THR A 29 -0.96 5.56 -8.20
CA THR A 29 -1.07 4.43 -9.11
C THR A 29 -0.18 4.65 -10.34
N GLN A 30 0.36 3.56 -10.89
CA GLN A 30 1.04 3.51 -12.20
C GLN A 30 0.31 2.61 -13.20
N ASP A 31 -0.55 1.73 -12.71
CA ASP A 31 -1.37 0.78 -13.46
C ASP A 31 -2.81 0.89 -12.91
N PRO A 32 -3.85 1.02 -13.74
CA PRO A 32 -5.24 1.15 -13.29
C PRO A 32 -5.68 0.15 -12.21
N ASP A 33 -5.09 -1.05 -12.19
CA ASP A 33 -5.43 -2.11 -11.25
C ASP A 33 -4.52 -2.15 -10.01
N GLU A 34 -3.54 -1.25 -9.89
CA GLU A 34 -2.59 -1.21 -8.78
C GLU A 34 -2.64 0.11 -8.01
N LEU A 35 -2.49 0.01 -6.69
CA LEU A 35 -2.43 1.15 -5.78
C LEU A 35 -1.24 0.99 -4.85
N ILE A 36 -0.47 2.06 -4.70
CA ILE A 36 0.73 2.10 -3.90
C ILE A 36 0.57 3.14 -2.80
N PHE A 37 0.71 2.70 -1.56
CA PHE A 37 0.78 3.56 -0.39
C PHE A 37 2.22 3.63 0.10
N ILE A 38 2.68 4.84 0.40
CA ILE A 38 3.96 5.07 1.08
C ILE A 38 3.65 5.51 2.50
N PHE A 39 4.19 4.77 3.44
CA PHE A 39 4.12 5.08 4.86
C PHE A 39 5.49 5.49 5.37
N GLN A 40 5.53 6.53 6.19
CA GLN A 40 6.71 6.94 6.95
C GLN A 40 6.48 6.60 8.42
N GLN A 41 7.39 5.82 9.00
CA GLN A 41 7.41 5.53 10.43
C GLN A 41 8.83 5.72 10.94
N ASN A 42 9.02 6.70 11.84
CA ASN A 42 10.35 7.18 12.23
C ASN A 42 11.17 7.56 10.97
N ASP A 43 12.37 6.98 10.80
CA ASP A 43 13.24 7.19 9.63
C ASP A 43 13.09 6.13 8.53
N LYS A 44 12.09 5.25 8.64
CA LYS A 44 11.86 4.17 7.67
C LYS A 44 10.66 4.47 6.78
N ARG A 45 10.80 4.10 5.51
CA ARG A 45 9.70 4.06 4.54
C ARG A 45 9.25 2.63 4.32
N LEU A 46 7.94 2.46 4.27
CA LEU A 46 7.30 1.20 3.93
C LEU A 46 6.39 1.42 2.74
N PHE A 47 6.40 0.46 1.82
CA PHE A 47 5.60 0.52 0.60
C PHE A 47 4.58 -0.60 0.64
N LEU A 48 3.29 -0.24 0.62
CA LEU A 48 2.21 -1.21 0.50
C LEU A 48 1.67 -1.15 -0.92
N GLU A 49 1.86 -2.25 -1.64
CA GLU A 49 1.38 -2.45 -3.00
C GLU A 49 0.14 -3.33 -2.97
N SER A 50 -0.94 -2.84 -3.55
CA SER A 50 -2.20 -3.56 -3.67
C SER A 50 -2.55 -3.69 -5.14
N SER A 51 -2.89 -4.89 -5.60
CA SER A 51 -3.47 -5.12 -6.92
C SER A 51 -4.90 -5.61 -6.80
N CYS A 52 -5.79 -4.95 -7.52
CA CYS A 52 -7.19 -5.30 -7.70
C CYS A 52 -7.42 -6.16 -8.95
N HIS A 53 -6.37 -6.53 -9.69
CA HIS A 53 -6.51 -7.31 -10.93
C HIS A 53 -7.15 -8.69 -10.63
N PRO A 54 -8.24 -9.09 -11.30
CA PRO A 54 -9.01 -10.29 -10.94
C PRO A 54 -8.20 -11.59 -10.91
N ARG A 55 -7.14 -11.68 -11.71
CA ARG A 55 -6.26 -12.87 -11.77
C ARG A 55 -5.00 -12.75 -10.92
N LEU A 56 -4.62 -11.53 -10.52
CA LEU A 56 -3.36 -11.23 -9.86
C LEU A 56 -3.56 -10.43 -8.56
N PHE A 57 -4.70 -10.60 -7.91
CA PHE A 57 -5.00 -9.91 -6.66
C PHE A 57 -3.93 -10.20 -5.61
N HIS A 58 -3.30 -9.15 -5.11
CA HIS A 58 -2.26 -9.25 -4.09
C HIS A 58 -2.19 -7.99 -3.19
N LEU A 59 -1.56 -8.17 -2.03
CA LEU A 59 -1.20 -7.10 -1.10
C LEU A 59 0.20 -7.42 -0.56
N PHE A 60 1.17 -6.59 -0.92
CA PHE A 60 2.57 -6.79 -0.57
C PHE A 60 3.14 -5.60 0.18
N LEU A 61 3.79 -5.88 1.31
CA LEU A 61 4.58 -4.91 2.03
C LEU A 61 6.04 -5.06 1.58
N ARG A 62 6.58 -4.03 0.94
CA ARG A 62 7.94 -4.00 0.40
C ARG A 62 8.81 -2.99 1.15
N PRO A 63 10.10 -3.29 1.37
CA PRO A 63 11.05 -2.34 1.94
C PRO A 63 11.43 -1.23 0.94
N GLU A 64 11.30 -1.51 -0.36
CA GLU A 64 11.62 -0.59 -1.43
C GLU A 64 10.59 -0.73 -2.56
N HIS A 65 10.28 0.39 -3.22
CA HIS A 65 9.49 0.40 -4.44
C HIS A 65 10.05 1.44 -5.41
N ARG A 66 10.16 1.08 -6.69
CA ARG A 66 10.64 1.99 -7.74
C ARG A 66 9.48 2.72 -8.38
N ARG A 67 9.29 3.98 -7.99
CA ARG A 67 8.33 4.86 -8.67
C ARG A 67 8.82 5.20 -10.08
N ALA A 68 8.16 4.69 -11.12
CA ALA A 68 8.40 5.15 -12.48
C ALA A 68 7.92 6.62 -12.60
N ARG A 69 8.59 7.45 -13.40
CA ARG A 69 8.20 8.87 -13.56
C ARG A 69 7.08 9.09 -14.58
N LYS A 70 6.86 8.13 -15.48
CA LYS A 70 5.81 8.20 -16.51
C LYS A 70 4.54 7.56 -15.98
N ASN A 71 3.40 8.18 -16.25
CA ASN A 71 2.05 7.67 -15.95
C ASN A 71 1.76 7.43 -14.47
N VAL A 72 2.29 8.26 -13.57
CA VAL A 72 1.88 8.24 -12.18
C VAL A 72 0.70 9.17 -11.97
N LEU A 73 -0.34 8.67 -11.32
CA LEU A 73 -1.46 9.48 -10.84
C LEU A 73 -1.49 9.42 -9.31
N ASP A 74 -1.38 10.57 -8.65
CA ASP A 74 -1.58 10.66 -7.21
C ASP A 74 -3.08 10.49 -6.91
N VAL A 75 -3.40 9.64 -5.94
CA VAL A 75 -4.78 9.29 -5.57
C VAL A 75 -4.99 9.66 -4.11
N PHE A 76 -6.20 10.06 -3.74
CA PHE A 76 -6.56 10.41 -2.36
C PHE A 76 -5.66 11.47 -1.69
N PRO A 77 -5.46 12.65 -2.30
CA PRO A 77 -4.61 13.70 -1.74
C PRO A 77 -5.02 14.15 -0.33
N MET A 78 -6.30 13.96 0.04
CA MET A 78 -6.83 14.29 1.38
C MET A 78 -6.32 13.38 2.51
N LEU A 79 -5.74 12.22 2.17
CA LEU A 79 -5.22 11.25 3.14
C LEU A 79 -3.73 11.47 3.44
N ILE A 80 -3.04 12.28 2.65
CA ILE A 80 -1.62 12.58 2.86
C ILE A 80 -1.46 13.33 4.20
N GLY A 81 -0.50 12.89 5.01
CA GLY A 81 -0.23 13.41 6.35
C GLY A 81 -1.10 12.79 7.46
N LYS A 82 -2.03 11.88 7.15
CA LYS A 82 -2.84 11.17 8.15
C LYS A 82 -2.07 9.99 8.76
N GLN A 83 -2.45 9.63 10.00
CA GLN A 83 -1.91 8.52 10.81
C GLN A 83 -3.01 7.49 11.12
#